data_AF-A0A5C6W4N5-F1
#
_entry.id   AF-A0A5C6W4N5-F1
#
_cell.length_a   1.000
_cell.length_b   1.000
_cell.length_c   1.000
_cell.angle_alpha   90.00
_cell.angle_beta   90.00
_cell.angle_gamma   90.00
#
_symmetry.space_group_name_H-M   'P 1'
#
loop_
_entity.id
_entity.type
_entity.pdbx_description
1 polymer ?
#
loop_
_entity_poly.entity_id
_entity_poly.type
_entity_poly.pdbx_seq_one_letter_code
_entity_poly.pdbx_strand_id
1 'polypeptide(L)'
;MLDEINWENIIIHFVFLWLIALFIAYIKKTYLAVKIKYYFTIAAIVLVFLNVLHFIGYEFYIIFSLIEWATKFILPWVALYWVVRLIKVFEAKS
;
A
#
# COMPACT_ATOMS: atom_id res chain seq x y z
N MET A 1 -19.22 -7.18 10.63
CA MET A 1 -20.33 -6.65 9.82
C MET A 1 -20.04 -7.00 8.39
N LEU A 2 -20.50 -8.17 7.95
CA LEU A 2 -20.58 -8.48 6.52
C LEU A 2 -21.82 -7.73 6.06
N ASP A 3 -21.66 -6.44 5.78
CA ASP A 3 -22.71 -5.67 5.14
C ASP A 3 -23.08 -6.39 3.85
N GLU A 4 -24.39 -6.46 3.62
CA GLU A 4 -25.02 -7.10 2.48
C GLU A 4 -24.19 -6.88 1.23
N ILE A 5 -23.85 -7.97 0.54
CA ILE A 5 -23.15 -7.93 -0.74
C ILE A 5 -24.00 -7.09 -1.69
N ASN A 6 -23.66 -5.82 -1.78
CA ASN A 6 -24.41 -4.84 -2.53
C ASN A 6 -23.95 -5.02 -3.98
N TRP A 7 -24.73 -5.77 -4.75
CA TRP A 7 -24.43 -6.11 -6.14
C TRP A 7 -24.08 -4.87 -6.98
N GLU A 8 -24.67 -3.72 -6.63
CA GLU A 8 -24.35 -2.42 -7.23
C GLU A 8 -22.88 -2.02 -7.01
N ASN A 9 -22.33 -2.17 -5.80
CA ASN A 9 -20.92 -1.87 -5.51
C ASN A 9 -19.97 -2.78 -6.28
N ILE A 10 -20.34 -4.06 -6.43
CA ILE A 10 -19.57 -5.02 -7.23
C ILE A 10 -19.56 -4.59 -8.70
N ILE A 11 -20.72 -4.24 -9.27
CA ILE A 11 -20.84 -3.79 -10.66
C ILE A 11 -20.01 -2.52 -10.88
N ILE A 12 -20.10 -1.54 -9.98
CA ILE A 12 -19.31 -0.30 -10.04
C ILE A 12 -17.81 -0.60 -10.06
N HIS A 13 -17.35 -1.52 -9.21
CA HIS A 13 -15.94 -1.93 -9.15
C HIS A 13 -15.47 -2.56 -10.47
N PHE A 14 -16.25 -3.47 -11.04
CA PHE A 14 -15.95 -4.08 -12.34
C PHE A 14 -15.95 -3.07 -13.49
N VAL A 15 -16.90 -2.13 -13.52
CA VAL A 15 -16.95 -1.05 -14.51
C VAL A 15 -15.71 -0.14 -14.40
N PHE A 16 -15.28 0.16 -13.17
CA PHE A 16 -14.09 0.98 -12.93
C PHE A 16 -12.81 0.29 -13.42
N LEU A 17 -12.63 -1.01 -13.13
CA LEU A 17 -11.51 -1.80 -13.65
C LEU A 17 -11.52 -1.85 -15.19
N TRP A 18 -12.71 -1.98 -15.79
CA TRP A 18 -12.87 -1.98 -17.24
C TRP A 18 -12.47 -0.63 -17.86
N LEU A 19 -12.81 0.50 -17.25
CA LEU A 19 -12.37 1.83 -17.68
C LEU A 19 -10.85 1.99 -17.62
N ILE A 20 -10.19 1.47 -16.57
CA ILE A 20 -8.72 1.49 -16.47
C ILE A 20 -8.09 0.65 -17.60
N ALA A 21 -8.65 -0.53 -17.88
CA ALA A 21 -8.17 -1.38 -18.96
C ALA A 21 -8.29 -0.69 -20.33
N LEU A 22 -9.41 0.00 -20.59
CA LEU A 22 -9.58 0.81 -21.79
C LEU A 22 -8.60 1.98 -21.85
N PHE A 23 -8.34 2.64 -20.73
CA PHE A 23 -7.38 3.73 -20.65
C PHE A 23 -5.96 3.26 -21.00
N ILE A 24 -5.54 2.10 -20.48
CA ILE A 24 -4.25 1.47 -20.83
C ILE A 24 -4.20 1.12 -22.33
N ALA A 25 -5.26 0.52 -22.86
CA ALA A 25 -5.35 0.18 -24.29
C ALA A 25 -5.27 1.43 -25.18
N TYR A 26 -5.90 2.53 -24.76
CA TYR A 26 -5.82 3.83 -25.43
C TYR A 26 -4.39 4.37 -25.44
N ILE A 27 -3.71 4.38 -24.29
CA ILE A 27 -2.30 4.83 -24.18
C ILE A 27 -1.39 3.97 -25.06
N LYS A 28 -1.61 2.65 -25.12
CA LYS A 28 -0.84 1.77 -26.00
C LYS A 28 -0.99 2.17 -27.47
N LYS A 29 -2.20 2.53 -27.89
CA LYS A 29 -2.52 2.94 -29.27
C LYS A 29 -1.91 4.30 -29.65
N THR A 30 -1.75 5.20 -28.69
CA THR A 30 -1.16 6.52 -28.97
C THR A 30 0.34 6.48 -29.28
N TYR A 31 0.81 7.39 -30.13
CA TYR A 31 2.22 7.56 -30.52
C TYR A 31 3.04 8.35 -29.47
N LEU A 32 2.86 8.04 -28.18
CA LEU A 32 3.64 8.66 -27.10
C LEU A 32 5.06 8.08 -26.99
N ALA A 33 5.98 8.89 -26.46
CA ALA A 33 7.33 8.45 -26.12
C ALA A 33 7.30 7.29 -25.11
N VAL A 34 8.19 6.31 -25.30
CA VAL A 34 8.23 5.07 -24.50
C VAL A 34 8.34 5.34 -23.00
N LYS A 35 9.13 6.35 -22.59
CA LYS A 35 9.27 6.74 -21.18
C LYS A 35 7.94 7.17 -20.56
N ILE A 36 7.14 7.94 -21.30
CA ILE A 36 5.84 8.44 -20.81
C ILE A 36 4.85 7.28 -20.69
N LYS A 37 4.84 6.35 -21.64
CA LYS A 37 4.03 5.12 -21.56
C LYS A 37 4.34 4.31 -20.30
N TYR A 38 5.62 4.20 -19.94
CA TYR A 38 6.04 3.49 -18.74
C TYR A 38 5.50 4.14 -17.46
N TYR A 39 5.61 5.47 -17.33
CA TYR A 39 5.06 6.20 -16.17
C TYR A 39 3.55 6.03 -16.04
N PHE A 40 2.79 6.14 -17.13
CA PHE A 40 1.35 5.91 -17.12
C PHE A 40 0.98 4.47 -16.78
N THR A 41 1.79 3.50 -17.22
CA THR A 41 1.55 2.09 -16.92
C THR A 41 1.76 1.81 -15.42
N ILE A 42 2.82 2.37 -14.82
CA ILE A 42 3.04 2.29 -13.37
C ILE A 42 1.89 2.95 -12.61
N ALA A 43 1.50 4.16 -13.00
CA ALA A 43 0.39 4.87 -12.35
C ALA A 43 -0.92 4.08 -12.41
N ALA A 44 -1.22 3.44 -13.55
CA ALA A 44 -2.40 2.59 -13.69
C ALA A 44 -2.34 1.34 -12.80
N ILE A 45 -1.18 0.69 -12.68
CA ILE A 45 -0.98 -0.46 -11.78
C ILE A 45 -1.23 -0.06 -10.32
N VAL A 46 -0.69 1.08 -9.89
CA VAL A 46 -0.88 1.60 -8.53
C VAL A 46 -2.35 1.91 -8.27
N LEU A 47 -3.05 2.52 -9.23
CA LEU A 47 -4.49 2.79 -9.12
C LEU A 47 -5.33 1.52 -9.00
N VAL A 48 -5.05 0.50 -9.80
CA VAL A 48 -5.73 -0.81 -9.70
C VAL A 48 -5.46 -1.43 -8.33
N PHE A 49 -4.22 -1.42 -7.86
CA PHE A 49 -3.85 -1.97 -6.56
C PHE A 49 -4.60 -1.30 -5.41
N LEU A 50 -4.68 0.04 -5.41
CA LEU A 50 -5.44 0.80 -4.40
C LEU A 50 -6.93 0.50 -4.46
N ASN A 51 -7.50 0.36 -5.66
CA ASN A 51 -8.91 0.07 -5.84
C ASN A 51 -9.26 -1.34 -5.30
N VAL A 52 -8.40 -2.34 -5.57
CA VAL A 52 -8.54 -3.69 -5.03
C VAL A 52 -8.42 -3.70 -3.51
N LEU A 53 -7.47 -2.95 -2.93
CA LEU A 53 -7.33 -2.82 -1.48
C LEU A 53 -8.62 -2.29 -0.83
N HIS A 54 -9.18 -1.21 -1.40
CA HIS A 54 -10.43 -0.61 -0.93
C HIS A 54 -11.61 -1.59 -1.05
N PHE A 55 -11.69 -2.38 -2.11
CA PHE A 55 -12.74 -3.38 -2.29
C PHE A 55 -12.67 -4.54 -1.28
N ILE A 56 -11.47 -4.94 -0.87
CA ILE A 56 -11.29 -5.98 0.17
C ILE A 56 -11.63 -5.41 1.58
N GLY A 57 -11.99 -4.13 1.68
CA GLY A 57 -12.30 -3.47 2.96
C GLY A 57 -11.04 -3.20 3.79
N TYR A 58 -9.86 -3.25 3.16
CA TYR A 58 -8.64 -2.79 3.79
C TYR A 58 -8.61 -1.27 3.73
N GLU A 59 -9.20 -0.65 4.74
CA GLU A 59 -9.07 0.78 4.98
C GLU A 59 -7.60 1.14 5.25
N PHE A 60 -7.20 2.38 4.91
CA PHE A 60 -5.89 2.94 5.29
C PHE A 60 -5.57 2.79 6.80
N TYR A 61 -6.58 2.50 7.61
CA TYR A 61 -6.46 2.11 9.00
C TYR A 61 -5.52 0.93 9.25
N ILE A 62 -5.38 -0.05 8.32
CA ILE A 62 -4.40 -1.13 8.49
C ILE A 62 -2.98 -0.58 8.58
N ILE A 63 -2.64 0.47 7.84
CA ILE A 63 -1.31 1.08 7.91
C ILE A 63 -1.07 1.68 9.30
N PHE A 64 -2.06 2.41 9.83
CA PHE A 64 -1.99 2.97 11.18
C PHE A 64 -1.95 1.88 12.26
N SER A 65 -2.76 0.84 12.11
CA SER A 65 -2.78 -0.31 13.01
C SER A 65 -1.46 -1.09 12.97
N LEU A 66 -0.84 -1.22 11.80
CA LEU A 66 0.47 -1.84 11.64
C LEU A 66 1.58 -0.99 12.28
N ILE A 67 1.50 0.34 12.15
CA ILE A 67 2.43 1.28 12.82
C ILE A 67 2.24 1.22 14.33
N GLU A 68 0.99 1.19 14.82
CA GLU A 68 0.68 1.05 16.23
C GLU A 68 1.19 -0.29 16.78
N TRP A 69 0.97 -1.39 16.06
CA TRP A 69 1.50 -2.69 16.42
C TRP A 69 3.03 -2.69 16.44
N ALA A 70 3.68 -2.12 15.41
CA ALA A 70 5.13 -2.03 15.34
C ALA A 70 5.70 -1.20 16.50
N THR A 71 5.09 -0.05 16.83
CA THR A 71 5.55 0.79 17.95
C THR A 71 5.28 0.15 19.31
N LYS A 72 4.17 -0.56 19.48
CA LYS A 72 3.83 -1.26 20.73
C LYS A 72 4.71 -2.47 20.98
N PHE A 73 5.01 -3.25 19.94
CA PHE A 73 5.68 -4.55 20.10
C PHE A 73 7.14 -4.54 19.71
N ILE A 74 7.57 -3.79 18.68
CA ILE A 74 8.96 -3.82 18.18
C ILE A 74 9.83 -2.77 18.89
N LEU A 75 9.29 -1.56 19.11
CA LEU A 75 10.02 -0.45 19.72
C LEU A 75 10.66 -0.79 21.09
N PRO A 76 9.99 -1.52 22.00
CA PRO A 76 10.57 -1.86 23.31
C PRO A 76 11.83 -2.73 23.19
N TRP A 77 11.86 -3.68 22.26
CA TRP A 77 13.03 -4.55 22.04
C TRP A 77 14.19 -3.80 21.43
N VAL A 78 13.90 -2.92 20.46
CA VAL A 78 14.90 -2.05 19.88
C VAL A 78 15.50 -1.15 20.96
N ALA A 79 14.67 -0.50 21.79
CA ALA A 79 15.13 0.32 22.89
C ALA A 79 16.01 -0.46 23.88
N LEU A 80 15.59 -1.67 24.29
CA LEU A 80 16.38 -2.54 25.17
C LEU A 80 17.74 -2.88 24.57
N TYR A 81 17.79 -3.24 23.29
CA TYR A 81 19.05 -3.54 22.60
C TYR A 81 20.00 -2.34 22.62
N TRP A 82 19.49 -1.14 22.33
CA TRP A 82 20.30 0.07 22.35
C TRP A 82 20.78 0.44 23.76
N VAL A 83 19.95 0.25 24.79
CA VAL A 83 20.34 0.49 26.19
C VAL A 83 21.45 -0.46 26.63
N VAL A 84 21.32 -1.76 26.37
CA VAL A 84 22.36 -2.75 26.69
C VAL A 84 23.66 -2.43 25.94
N ARG A 85 23.56 -2.04 24.67
CA ARG A 85 24.71 -1.64 23.87
C ARG A 85 25.40 -0.40 24.43
N LEU A 86 24.64 0.61 24.86
CA LEU A 86 25.17 1.81 25.51
C LEU A 86 25.94 1.46 26.78
N ILE A 87 25.35 0.65 27.66
CA ILE A 87 26.00 0.23 28.92
C ILE A 87 27.33 -0.46 28.63
N LYS A 88 27.37 -1.39 27.68
CA LYS A 88 28.61 -2.09 27.29
C LYS A 88 29.70 -1.13 26.76
N VAL A 89 29.31 -0.10 26.01
CA VAL A 89 30.26 0.90 25.52
C VAL A 89 30.81 1.76 26.66
N PHE A 90 29.97 2.11 27.64
CA PHE A 90 30.42 2.84 28.83
C PHE A 90 31.33 1.98 29.72
N GLU A 91 30.99 0.72 29.93
CA GLU A 91 31.80 -0.23 30.71
C GLU A 91 33.16 -0.49 30.06
N ALA A 92 33.23 -0.62 28.73
CA ALA A 92 34.48 -0.80 28.00
C ALA A 92 35.39 0.45 27.97
N LYS A 93 34.85 1.63 28.34
CA LYS A 93 35.57 2.90 28.37
C LYS A 93 36.02 3.29 29.78
N SER A 94 35.42 2.71 30.82
CA SER A 94 35.88 2.83 32.22
C SER A 94 37.04 1.87 32.50
#